data_AF-A0A8J5KA36-F1
#
_entry.id   AF-A0A8J5KA36-F1
#
_cell.length_a   1.000
_cell.length_b   1.000
_cell.length_c   1.000
_cell.angle_alpha   90.00
_cell.angle_beta   90.00
_cell.angle_gamma   90.00
#
_symmetry.space_group_name_H-M   'P 1'
#
loop_
_entity.id
_entity.type
_entity.pdbx_description
1 polymer ?
#
loop_
_entity_poly.entity_id
_entity_poly.type
_entity_poly.pdbx_seq_one_letter_code
_entity_poly.pdbx_strand_id
1 'polypeptide(L)'
;MDQETALDLVKKGSTVLLLDVPQFTLLGIDTQMFSVGPMFKGIKMIPPGIHFIYYSSSNKEGNEFSPMVGFFLSTRSAEVVVRKWNHSEERLVKISEEEEGRYAEGVRCLEFDSHLGPYALNQYGEWKQLSNYITESLIPVMHEPIGGDITIAYESGLIEVPKTAMEKQLIEQLKSSMFSKLEREEHYKHGCYYTPIPNSVNHKGISAEELTAINLDKTKLLEKILIKDYGGEEDSLLGELQVSFVAFMMGQSLEAFKQWKSFVILLFSCIEAPLKTRTRLFSKFIKVFFHQLNHGFQRNKNHSNSTGKEISLFLDEAWFSKEIFLFRLCKDFFPLVLDSSVVDGDLLYWTRKLKVLLETALGWDFADDEDDEPYPKYCTKVAKVKVELDK
;
A
#
# COMPACT_ATOMS: atom_id res chain seq x y z
N MET A 1 12.57 28.44 -6.88
CA MET A 1 12.43 28.84 -5.47
C MET A 1 13.53 29.84 -5.19
N ASP A 2 13.21 30.98 -4.61
CA ASP A 2 14.20 31.97 -4.19
C ASP A 2 14.93 31.52 -2.90
N GLN A 3 16.06 32.15 -2.61
CA GLN A 3 16.95 31.76 -1.51
C GLN A 3 16.33 31.98 -0.13
N GLU A 4 15.50 33.02 0.04
CA GLU A 4 14.87 33.35 1.31
C GLU A 4 13.79 32.31 1.66
N THR A 5 12.96 31.95 0.69
CA THR A 5 11.98 30.86 0.82
C THR A 5 12.66 29.52 1.11
N ALA A 6 13.79 29.21 0.46
CA ALA A 6 14.52 27.98 0.71
C ALA A 6 15.08 27.91 2.15
N LEU A 7 15.62 29.02 2.66
CA LEU A 7 16.10 29.11 4.04
C LEU A 7 14.97 29.00 5.06
N ASP A 8 13.81 29.59 4.79
CA ASP A 8 12.63 29.45 5.66
C ASP A 8 12.14 28.00 5.71
N LEU A 9 12.13 27.30 4.57
CA LEU A 9 11.78 25.87 4.49
C LEU A 9 12.79 24.97 5.22
N VAL A 10 14.08 25.28 5.19
CA VAL A 10 15.09 24.55 5.98
C VAL A 10 14.86 24.75 7.47
N LYS A 11 14.50 25.96 7.90
CA LYS A 11 14.27 26.27 9.32
C LYS A 11 12.98 25.68 9.86
N LYS A 12 11.92 25.64 9.05
CA LYS A 12 10.59 25.17 9.47
C LYS A 12 10.38 23.69 9.20
N GLY A 13 10.96 23.17 8.13
CA GLY A 13 10.90 21.78 7.75
C GLY A 13 11.74 20.91 8.67
N SER A 14 11.35 19.66 8.79
CA SER A 14 12.10 18.65 9.53
C SER A 14 13.29 18.17 8.69
N THR A 15 14.29 17.62 9.37
CA THR A 15 15.45 17.01 8.74
C THR A 15 15.63 15.59 9.24
N VAL A 16 15.83 14.66 8.33
CA VAL A 16 16.16 13.27 8.67
C VAL A 16 17.61 13.03 8.27
N LEU A 17 18.46 12.81 9.26
CA LEU A 17 19.84 12.37 9.05
C LEU A 17 19.90 10.84 8.99
N LEU A 18 20.54 10.35 7.93
CA LEU A 18 20.76 8.94 7.66
C LEU A 18 22.27 8.73 7.55
N LEU A 19 22.87 8.28 8.64
CA LEU A 19 24.32 8.18 8.78
C LEU A 19 24.82 6.82 8.28
N ASP A 20 25.99 6.82 7.62
CA ASP A 20 26.72 5.64 7.18
C ASP A 20 25.95 4.72 6.21
N VAL A 21 24.96 5.26 5.51
CA VAL A 21 24.21 4.52 4.49
C VAL A 21 25.15 4.16 3.33
N PRO A 22 25.25 2.87 2.94
CA PRO A 22 26.13 2.46 1.85
C PRO A 22 25.78 3.16 0.53
N GLN A 23 26.80 3.50 -0.26
CA GLN A 23 26.61 4.01 -1.61
C GLN A 23 25.82 3.00 -2.46
N PHE A 24 25.03 3.53 -3.39
CA PHE A 24 24.16 2.78 -4.31
C PHE A 24 22.90 2.17 -3.68
N THR A 25 22.77 2.19 -2.35
CA THR A 25 21.51 1.91 -1.65
C THR A 25 20.39 2.72 -2.28
N LEU A 26 19.29 2.07 -2.66
CA LEU A 26 18.09 2.79 -3.05
C LEU A 26 17.41 3.26 -1.78
N LEU A 27 17.17 4.56 -1.70
CA LEU A 27 16.49 5.19 -0.59
C LEU A 27 15.28 5.94 -1.13
N GLY A 28 14.14 5.70 -0.49
CA GLY A 28 12.90 6.36 -0.76
C GLY A 28 12.33 7.06 0.46
N ILE A 29 11.64 8.16 0.18
CA ILE A 29 10.80 8.87 1.13
C ILE A 29 9.47 9.16 0.43
N ASP A 30 8.38 8.68 1.03
CA ASP A 30 7.02 8.80 0.50
C ASP A 30 6.87 8.23 -0.91
N THR A 31 6.69 9.08 -1.93
CA THR A 31 6.58 8.69 -3.33
C THR A 31 7.92 8.81 -4.09
N GLN A 32 8.93 9.38 -3.45
CA GLN A 32 10.24 9.69 -4.06
C GLN A 32 11.22 8.57 -3.79
N MET A 33 12.05 8.24 -4.78
CA MET A 33 13.14 7.29 -4.63
C MET A 33 14.37 7.76 -5.39
N PHE A 34 15.54 7.54 -4.81
CA PHE A 34 16.83 7.92 -5.37
C PHE A 34 17.92 6.92 -4.94
N SER A 35 19.05 6.93 -5.66
CA SER A 35 20.23 6.15 -5.28
C SER A 35 21.15 7.00 -4.40
N VAL A 36 21.62 6.41 -3.29
CA VAL A 36 22.49 7.08 -2.31
C VAL A 36 23.87 7.34 -2.91
N GLY A 37 24.27 8.62 -2.92
CA GLY A 37 25.60 9.06 -3.35
C GLY A 37 26.63 9.05 -2.20
N PRO A 38 27.92 9.22 -2.52
CA PRO A 38 29.02 9.05 -1.56
C PRO A 38 29.05 10.11 -0.43
N MET A 39 28.44 11.27 -0.66
CA MET A 39 28.39 12.38 0.30
C MET A 39 27.03 12.52 0.98
N PHE A 40 26.07 11.64 0.66
CA PHE A 40 24.72 11.76 1.16
C PHE A 40 24.65 11.44 2.66
N LYS A 41 23.97 12.30 3.42
CA LYS A 41 23.77 12.11 4.87
C LYS A 41 22.34 12.29 5.32
N GLY A 42 21.39 12.50 4.41
CA GLY A 42 19.99 12.67 4.77
C GLY A 42 19.19 13.62 3.89
N ILE A 43 18.00 13.97 4.37
CA ILE A 43 16.99 14.74 3.65
C ILE A 43 16.54 15.92 4.51
N LYS A 44 16.42 17.10 3.90
CA LYS A 44 15.98 18.35 4.55
C LYS A 44 14.69 18.89 3.92
N MET A 45 14.09 19.88 4.59
CA MET A 45 12.84 20.53 4.18
C MET A 45 11.64 19.57 4.14
N ILE A 46 11.65 18.54 4.98
CA ILE A 46 10.54 17.59 5.07
C ILE A 46 9.36 18.31 5.73
N PRO A 47 8.18 18.36 5.11
CA PRO A 47 7.01 18.97 5.73
C PRO A 47 6.62 18.22 7.02
N PRO A 48 6.06 18.88 8.04
CA PRO A 48 5.58 18.18 9.22
C PRO A 48 4.46 17.18 8.89
N GLY A 49 4.47 16.04 9.56
CA GLY A 49 3.48 14.96 9.40
C GLY A 49 4.10 13.57 9.35
N ILE A 50 3.30 12.60 8.90
CA ILE A 50 3.73 11.22 8.70
C ILE A 50 4.44 11.09 7.34
N HIS A 51 5.56 10.40 7.36
CA HIS A 51 6.36 10.02 6.21
C HIS A 51 6.67 8.53 6.24
N PHE A 52 6.92 7.95 5.07
CA PHE A 52 7.38 6.57 4.96
C PHE A 52 8.77 6.54 4.35
N ILE A 53 9.75 6.09 5.12
CA ILE A 53 11.13 5.93 4.65
C ILE A 53 11.32 4.46 4.33
N TYR A 54 11.85 4.17 3.15
CA TYR A 54 12.10 2.81 2.71
C TYR A 54 13.40 2.73 1.94
N TYR A 55 14.08 1.60 2.00
CA TYR A 55 15.36 1.42 1.35
C TYR A 55 15.61 -0.04 0.99
N SER A 56 16.50 -0.20 0.01
CA SER A 56 17.02 -1.49 -0.42
C SER A 56 18.53 -1.36 -0.58
N SER A 57 19.27 -2.08 0.27
CA SER A 57 20.73 -2.13 0.25
C SER A 57 21.18 -2.76 -1.06
N SER A 58 22.26 -2.25 -1.65
CA SER A 58 22.83 -2.82 -2.86
C SER A 58 24.17 -3.46 -2.61
N ASN A 59 24.57 -4.36 -3.50
CA ASN A 59 25.96 -4.81 -3.53
C ASN A 59 26.91 -3.65 -3.95
N LYS A 60 28.22 -3.89 -3.87
CA LYS A 60 29.26 -2.87 -4.18
C LYS A 60 29.20 -2.35 -5.62
N GLU A 61 28.59 -3.09 -6.52
CA GLU A 61 28.46 -2.76 -7.94
C GLU A 61 27.14 -2.03 -8.26
N GLY A 62 26.21 -1.94 -7.30
CA GLY A 62 24.91 -1.30 -7.47
C GLY A 62 23.97 -2.01 -8.45
N ASN A 63 24.19 -3.31 -8.70
CA ASN A 63 23.42 -4.09 -9.68
C ASN A 63 22.50 -5.16 -9.05
N GLU A 64 22.67 -5.47 -7.77
CA GLU A 64 21.82 -6.36 -7.00
C GLU A 64 21.34 -5.67 -5.72
N PHE A 65 20.11 -5.98 -5.32
CA PHE A 65 19.36 -5.26 -4.30
C PHE A 65 18.79 -6.22 -3.26
N SER A 66 18.86 -5.84 -1.98
CA SER A 66 18.25 -6.56 -0.87
C SER A 66 16.73 -6.39 -0.88
N PRO A 67 15.97 -7.23 -0.15
CA PRO A 67 14.56 -6.96 0.12
C PRO A 67 14.37 -5.55 0.66
N MET A 68 13.23 -4.95 0.30
CA MET A 68 12.88 -3.61 0.77
C MET A 68 12.62 -3.64 2.28
N VAL A 69 13.18 -2.66 2.98
CA VAL A 69 12.91 -2.36 4.38
C VAL A 69 12.30 -0.97 4.44
N GLY A 70 11.30 -0.74 5.26
CA GLY A 70 10.79 0.61 5.47
C GLY A 70 10.11 0.80 6.81
N PHE A 71 10.01 2.04 7.25
CA PHE A 71 9.38 2.40 8.51
C PHE A 71 8.65 3.73 8.37
N PHE A 72 7.61 3.88 9.18
CA PHE A 72 6.91 5.16 9.30
C PHE A 72 7.64 6.09 10.26
N LEU A 73 7.66 7.37 9.91
CA LEU A 73 8.23 8.43 10.71
C LEU A 73 7.21 9.54 10.88
N SER A 74 6.89 9.91 12.12
CA SER A 74 6.22 11.19 12.38
C SER A 74 7.27 12.26 12.58
N THR A 75 7.06 13.42 11.96
CA THR A 75 7.94 14.58 12.06
C THR A 75 7.16 15.83 12.45
N ARG A 76 7.75 16.62 13.34
CA ARG A 76 7.26 17.93 13.78
C ARG A 76 8.09 19.05 13.16
N SER A 77 7.54 20.26 13.14
CA SER A 77 8.25 21.43 12.59
C SER A 77 9.63 21.60 13.25
N ALA A 78 10.66 21.79 12.42
CA ALA A 78 12.06 21.95 12.82
C ALA A 78 12.65 20.76 13.62
N GLU A 79 12.01 19.60 13.61
CA GLU A 79 12.53 18.40 14.24
C GLU A 79 13.69 17.80 13.43
N VAL A 80 14.71 17.30 14.12
CA VAL A 80 15.80 16.55 13.52
C VAL A 80 15.74 15.13 14.03
N VAL A 81 15.56 14.18 13.13
CA VAL A 81 15.54 12.75 13.43
C VAL A 81 16.83 12.13 12.91
N VAL A 82 17.49 11.33 13.72
CA VAL A 82 18.75 10.69 13.33
C VAL A 82 18.62 9.17 13.34
N ARG A 83 19.00 8.56 12.23
CA ARG A 83 19.15 7.11 12.08
C ARG A 83 20.56 6.80 11.59
N LYS A 84 21.13 5.73 12.11
CA LYS A 84 22.46 5.26 11.71
C LYS A 84 22.36 3.87 11.11
N TRP A 85 23.09 3.65 10.02
CA TRP A 85 23.18 2.34 9.39
C TRP A 85 23.95 1.36 10.28
N ASN A 86 23.32 0.22 10.56
CA ASN A 86 23.97 -0.92 11.17
C ASN A 86 24.42 -1.90 10.07
N HIS A 87 25.72 -1.99 9.84
CA HIS A 87 26.28 -2.86 8.80
C HIS A 87 26.07 -4.36 9.04
N SER A 88 25.94 -4.81 10.29
CA SER A 88 25.73 -6.25 10.55
C SER A 88 24.30 -6.69 10.25
N GLU A 89 23.34 -5.80 10.44
CA GLU A 89 21.92 -6.09 10.27
C GLU A 89 21.37 -5.55 8.93
N GLU A 90 22.13 -4.68 8.25
CA GLU A 90 21.70 -3.91 7.08
C GLU A 90 20.44 -3.07 7.35
N ARG A 91 20.40 -2.41 8.52
CA ARG A 91 19.23 -1.65 9.00
C ARG A 91 19.55 -0.24 9.47
N LEU A 92 18.59 0.67 9.37
CA LEU A 92 18.65 2.00 9.97
C LEU A 92 18.14 1.96 11.42
N VAL A 93 19.04 2.03 12.39
CA VAL A 93 18.70 1.97 13.82
C VAL A 93 18.64 3.35 14.47
N LYS A 94 17.81 3.48 15.52
CA LYS A 94 17.79 4.67 16.37
C LYS A 94 19.08 4.74 17.18
N ILE A 95 19.65 5.93 17.29
CA ILE A 95 20.83 6.21 18.12
C ILE A 95 20.43 6.71 19.51
N SER A 96 21.40 6.86 20.40
CA SER A 96 21.15 7.41 21.74
C SER A 96 20.65 8.86 21.67
N GLU A 97 19.80 9.26 22.63
CA GLU A 97 19.26 10.63 22.67
C GLU A 97 20.36 11.70 22.80
N GLU A 98 21.45 11.36 23.48
CA GLU A 98 22.62 12.25 23.61
C GLU A 98 23.31 12.48 22.25
N GLU A 99 23.53 11.41 21.48
CA GLU A 99 24.11 11.55 20.14
C GLU A 99 23.16 12.27 19.18
N GLU A 100 21.87 11.94 19.23
CA GLU A 100 20.83 12.61 18.44
C GLU A 100 20.82 14.12 18.70
N GLY A 101 20.93 14.53 19.97
CA GLY A 101 21.03 15.94 20.35
C GLY A 101 22.24 16.67 19.75
N ARG A 102 23.41 16.01 19.68
CA ARG A 102 24.63 16.59 19.08
C ARG A 102 24.48 16.77 17.58
N TYR A 103 23.98 15.76 16.88
CA TYR A 103 23.74 15.84 15.43
C TYR A 103 22.66 16.87 15.09
N ALA A 104 21.59 16.95 15.90
CA ALA A 104 20.55 17.95 15.74
C ALA A 104 21.09 19.37 15.84
N GLU A 105 22.06 19.63 16.73
CA GLU A 105 22.71 20.93 16.82
C GLU A 105 23.55 21.23 15.57
N GLY A 106 24.33 20.27 15.08
CA GLY A 106 25.09 20.46 13.83
C GLY A 106 24.19 20.73 12.62
N VAL A 107 23.00 20.11 12.55
CA VAL A 107 21.99 20.43 11.51
C VAL A 107 21.48 21.87 11.67
N ARG A 108 21.16 22.31 12.89
CA ARG A 108 20.73 23.70 13.16
C ARG A 108 21.81 24.72 12.82
N CYS A 109 23.07 24.37 13.01
CA CYS A 109 24.25 25.16 12.62
C CYS A 109 24.58 25.06 11.12
N LEU A 110 23.79 24.34 10.32
CA LEU A 110 23.96 24.15 8.87
C LEU A 110 25.26 23.41 8.48
N GLU A 111 25.90 22.69 9.39
CA GLU A 111 27.14 21.95 9.13
C GLU A 111 26.93 20.82 8.11
N PHE A 112 25.71 20.29 8.05
CA PHE A 112 25.32 19.20 7.16
C PHE A 112 24.67 19.67 5.85
N ASP A 113 24.48 20.98 5.63
CA ASP A 113 23.60 21.49 4.57
C ASP A 113 23.98 21.01 3.15
N SER A 114 25.28 20.89 2.87
CA SER A 114 25.83 20.38 1.60
C SER A 114 25.67 18.87 1.38
N HIS A 115 25.38 18.13 2.45
CA HIS A 115 25.23 16.67 2.47
C HIS A 115 23.76 16.22 2.51
N LEU A 116 22.82 17.17 2.59
CA LEU A 116 21.40 16.94 2.72
C LEU A 116 20.67 17.22 1.40
N GLY A 117 19.96 16.20 0.89
CA GLY A 117 19.08 16.36 -0.26
C GLY A 117 17.80 17.11 0.11
N PRO A 118 17.31 18.06 -0.70
CA PRO A 118 16.02 18.70 -0.45
C PRO A 118 14.88 17.73 -0.76
N TYR A 119 13.87 17.69 0.10
CA TYR A 119 12.62 16.97 -0.18
C TYR A 119 11.91 17.60 -1.40
N ALA A 120 11.45 16.79 -2.36
CA ALA A 120 10.74 17.30 -3.54
C ALA A 120 9.30 17.72 -3.18
N LEU A 121 9.15 18.98 -2.75
CA LEU A 121 7.87 19.55 -2.29
C LEU A 121 6.75 19.53 -3.36
N ASN A 122 7.10 19.41 -4.64
CA ASN A 122 6.11 19.24 -5.71
C ASN A 122 5.36 17.90 -5.62
N GLN A 123 5.97 16.87 -5.05
CA GLN A 123 5.37 15.54 -4.89
C GLN A 123 4.65 15.38 -3.54
N TYR A 124 4.82 16.33 -2.60
CA TYR A 124 4.17 16.27 -1.29
C TYR A 124 2.63 16.24 -1.38
N GLY A 125 2.06 16.91 -2.38
CA GLY A 125 0.62 16.92 -2.61
C GLY A 125 0.05 15.52 -2.89
N GLU A 126 0.79 14.69 -3.61
CA GLU A 126 0.42 13.30 -3.91
C GLU A 126 0.53 12.44 -2.66
N TRP A 127 1.66 12.54 -1.94
CA TRP A 127 1.85 11.87 -0.65
C TRP A 127 0.71 12.16 0.31
N LYS A 128 0.32 13.43 0.43
CA LYS A 128 -0.77 13.85 1.32
C LYS A 128 -2.11 13.19 0.97
N GLN A 129 -2.39 12.88 -0.30
CA GLN A 129 -3.62 12.13 -0.65
C GLN A 129 -3.53 10.65 -0.26
N LEU A 130 -2.32 10.09 -0.16
CA LEU A 130 -2.09 8.70 0.21
C LEU A 130 -2.00 8.49 1.73
N SER A 131 -1.76 9.55 2.51
CA SER A 131 -1.50 9.48 3.96
C SER A 131 -2.42 10.32 4.84
N ASN A 132 -3.46 10.98 4.29
CA ASN A 132 -4.28 11.94 5.04
C ASN A 132 -5.08 11.37 6.23
N TYR A 133 -5.28 10.06 6.31
CA TYR A 133 -5.95 9.40 7.44
C TYR A 133 -4.96 8.63 8.34
N ILE A 134 -3.67 8.64 8.03
CA ILE A 134 -2.65 8.01 8.88
C ILE A 134 -2.36 8.96 10.04
N THR A 135 -2.75 8.54 11.25
CA THR A 135 -2.56 9.32 12.48
C THR A 135 -1.33 8.86 13.25
N GLU A 136 -0.74 9.76 14.05
CA GLU A 136 0.39 9.41 14.92
C GLU A 136 0.06 8.28 15.91
N SER A 137 -1.20 8.16 16.33
CA SER A 137 -1.65 7.11 17.26
C SER A 137 -1.79 5.74 16.60
N LEU A 138 -1.95 5.68 15.27
CA LEU A 138 -2.09 4.42 14.54
C LEU A 138 -0.74 3.68 14.42
N ILE A 139 0.35 4.42 14.27
CA ILE A 139 1.69 3.86 14.03
C ILE A 139 2.14 3.00 15.23
N PRO A 140 2.18 3.46 16.49
CA PRO A 140 2.57 2.63 17.62
C PRO A 140 1.69 1.39 17.78
N VAL A 141 0.39 1.51 17.54
CA VAL A 141 -0.56 0.38 17.65
C VAL A 141 -0.29 -0.70 16.61
N MET A 142 0.18 -0.32 15.40
CA MET A 142 0.55 -1.27 14.36
C MET A 142 1.96 -1.84 14.52
N HIS A 143 2.82 -1.21 15.33
CA HIS A 143 4.25 -1.54 15.42
C HIS A 143 4.72 -2.04 16.81
N GLU A 144 3.88 -1.99 17.85
CA GLU A 144 4.23 -2.54 19.17
C GLU A 144 3.70 -3.98 19.34
N PRO A 145 4.55 -4.92 19.80
CA PRO A 145 5.72 -4.71 20.66
C PRO A 145 7.10 -4.84 19.98
N ILE A 146 7.19 -4.89 18.65
CA ILE A 146 8.43 -5.28 17.95
C ILE A 146 8.76 -4.22 16.89
N GLY A 147 9.82 -3.47 17.18
CA GLY A 147 10.17 -2.20 16.54
C GLY A 147 9.89 -2.08 15.05
N GLY A 148 8.90 -1.22 14.73
CA GLY A 148 8.85 -0.20 13.66
C GLY A 148 9.09 -0.57 12.19
N ASP A 149 9.94 -1.55 11.88
CA ASP A 149 10.44 -1.80 10.54
C ASP A 149 9.58 -2.85 9.83
N ILE A 150 9.05 -2.48 8.68
CA ILE A 150 8.35 -3.33 7.72
C ILE A 150 9.39 -3.92 6.78
N THR A 151 9.61 -5.23 6.85
CA THR A 151 10.59 -5.92 6.00
C THR A 151 10.04 -7.25 5.51
N ILE A 152 10.16 -7.49 4.20
CA ILE A 152 9.69 -8.72 3.55
C ILE A 152 10.37 -9.98 4.11
N ALA A 153 11.62 -9.86 4.60
CA ALA A 153 12.42 -10.97 5.12
C ALA A 153 11.76 -11.72 6.30
N TYR A 154 10.94 -11.03 7.11
CA TYR A 154 10.30 -11.62 8.29
C TYR A 154 8.91 -12.21 8.01
N GLU A 155 8.34 -11.99 6.82
CA GLU A 155 6.99 -12.47 6.43
C GLU A 155 6.97 -13.93 5.96
N SER A 156 8.14 -14.57 5.86
CA SER A 156 8.35 -15.92 5.30
C SER A 156 7.69 -17.06 6.09
N GLY A 157 7.18 -16.80 7.29
CA GLY A 157 6.51 -17.80 8.16
C GLY A 157 5.06 -18.13 7.80
N LEU A 158 4.39 -17.37 6.92
CA LEU A 158 2.94 -17.48 6.66
C LEU A 158 2.58 -17.79 5.19
N ILE A 159 3.39 -18.61 4.52
CA ILE A 159 3.10 -18.99 3.13
C ILE A 159 1.98 -20.04 3.10
N GLU A 160 0.73 -19.59 3.22
CA GLU A 160 -0.41 -20.30 2.61
C GLU A 160 -0.19 -20.40 1.09
N VAL A 161 -0.78 -21.43 0.47
CA VAL A 161 -0.73 -21.65 -0.98
C VAL A 161 -1.20 -20.38 -1.71
N PRO A 162 -0.37 -19.77 -2.58
CA PRO A 162 -0.72 -18.51 -3.21
C PRO A 162 -1.91 -18.67 -4.15
N LYS A 163 -2.96 -17.90 -3.89
CA LYS A 163 -4.24 -17.93 -4.61
C LYS A 163 -4.23 -16.96 -5.80
N THR A 164 -3.42 -15.91 -5.77
CA THR A 164 -3.36 -14.88 -6.81
C THR A 164 -2.03 -14.85 -7.55
N ALA A 165 -2.03 -14.33 -8.78
CA ALA A 165 -0.80 -14.11 -9.55
C ALA A 165 0.15 -13.13 -8.83
N MET A 166 -0.41 -12.14 -8.13
CA MET A 166 0.33 -11.18 -7.31
C MET A 166 1.06 -11.86 -6.14
N GLU A 167 0.36 -12.72 -5.39
CA GLU A 167 1.00 -13.52 -4.33
C GLU A 167 2.12 -14.40 -4.90
N LYS A 168 1.92 -14.99 -6.08
CA LYS A 168 2.96 -15.81 -6.74
C LYS A 168 4.19 -14.97 -7.12
N GLN A 169 4.00 -13.80 -7.72
CA GLN A 169 5.10 -12.93 -8.13
C GLN A 169 5.87 -12.37 -6.92
N LEU A 170 5.17 -11.99 -5.85
CA LEU A 170 5.82 -11.51 -4.63
C LEU A 170 6.59 -12.65 -3.91
N ILE A 171 6.04 -13.86 -3.92
CA ILE A 171 6.74 -15.07 -3.43
C ILE A 171 7.91 -15.46 -4.35
N GLU A 172 7.82 -15.23 -5.66
CA GLU A 172 8.94 -15.44 -6.58
C GLU A 172 10.06 -14.42 -6.36
N GLN A 173 9.74 -13.15 -6.10
CA GLN A 173 10.71 -12.15 -5.67
C GLN A 173 11.42 -12.60 -4.38
N LEU A 174 10.66 -13.05 -3.38
CA LEU A 174 11.19 -13.66 -2.16
C LEU A 174 12.15 -14.84 -2.44
N LYS A 175 11.80 -15.74 -3.37
CA LYS A 175 12.62 -16.92 -3.71
C LYS A 175 13.85 -16.59 -4.56
N SER A 176 13.76 -15.57 -5.40
CA SER A 176 14.86 -15.12 -6.28
C SER A 176 15.92 -14.32 -5.53
N SER A 177 15.51 -13.61 -4.48
CA SER A 177 16.43 -13.07 -3.48
C SER A 177 17.09 -14.26 -2.78
N MET A 178 18.40 -14.43 -2.94
CA MET A 178 19.19 -15.58 -2.46
C MET A 178 19.30 -15.62 -0.92
N PHE A 179 18.18 -15.69 -0.22
CA PHE A 179 18.10 -15.73 1.24
C PHE A 179 17.63 -17.11 1.70
N SER A 180 18.48 -18.10 1.48
CA SER A 180 18.38 -19.43 2.09
C SER A 180 19.23 -19.55 3.37
N LYS A 181 19.77 -18.45 3.89
CA LYS A 181 20.75 -18.44 5.01
C LYS A 181 20.59 -17.33 6.05
N LEU A 182 19.40 -16.77 6.23
CA LEU A 182 19.11 -16.14 7.53
C LEU A 182 18.66 -17.26 8.45
N GLU A 183 19.55 -17.66 9.37
CA GLU A 183 19.22 -18.60 10.43
C GLU A 183 17.97 -18.09 11.13
N ARG A 184 16.98 -18.99 11.27
CA ARG A 184 15.72 -18.75 11.95
C ARG A 184 16.03 -18.49 13.42
N GLU A 185 16.26 -17.23 13.79
CA GLU A 185 16.13 -16.85 15.18
C GLU A 185 14.62 -16.85 15.51
N GLU A 186 14.20 -17.87 16.25
CA GLU A 186 12.81 -18.13 16.65
C GLU A 186 12.22 -17.11 17.64
N HIS A 187 12.83 -15.93 17.77
CA HIS A 187 12.38 -14.92 18.73
C HIS A 187 12.15 -13.59 18.01
N TYR A 188 10.93 -13.06 18.18
CA TYR A 188 10.40 -11.79 17.68
C TYR A 188 9.84 -11.80 16.24
N LYS A 189 8.51 -11.88 16.17
CA LYS A 189 7.71 -11.64 14.96
C LYS A 189 7.78 -10.15 14.59
N HIS A 190 8.78 -9.74 13.82
CA HIS A 190 8.91 -8.37 13.32
C HIS A 190 7.91 -8.17 12.17
N GLY A 191 6.98 -7.23 12.30
CA GLY A 191 5.96 -6.95 11.29
C GLY A 191 4.83 -6.05 11.79
N CYS A 192 3.97 -5.63 10.87
CA CYS A 192 2.78 -4.83 11.21
C CYS A 192 1.68 -5.71 11.80
N TYR A 193 1.06 -5.25 12.88
CA TYR A 193 -0.14 -5.86 13.45
C TYR A 193 -1.38 -5.28 12.77
N TYR A 194 -1.96 -6.07 11.86
CA TYR A 194 -3.17 -5.71 11.14
C TYR A 194 -4.43 -6.22 11.85
N THR A 195 -5.53 -5.47 11.70
CA THR A 195 -6.84 -5.87 12.20
C THR A 195 -7.35 -7.09 11.42
N PRO A 196 -7.72 -8.21 12.07
CA PRO A 196 -8.12 -9.40 11.34
C PRO A 196 -9.50 -9.23 10.69
N ILE A 197 -9.53 -9.21 9.35
CA ILE A 197 -10.77 -9.14 8.57
C ILE A 197 -11.17 -10.54 8.10
N PRO A 198 -12.29 -11.10 8.59
CA PRO A 198 -12.72 -12.43 8.17
C PRO A 198 -13.32 -12.41 6.75
N ASN A 199 -12.76 -13.23 5.85
CA ASN A 199 -13.26 -13.38 4.48
C ASN A 199 -14.68 -13.97 4.39
N SER A 200 -15.03 -14.85 5.34
CA SER A 200 -16.37 -15.42 5.46
C SER A 200 -16.82 -15.46 6.91
N VAL A 201 -18.09 -15.16 7.13
CA VAL A 201 -18.70 -15.23 8.46
C VAL A 201 -19.26 -16.63 8.65
N ASN A 202 -18.45 -17.53 9.21
CA ASN A 202 -18.88 -18.87 9.59
C ASN A 202 -19.18 -18.90 11.09
N HIS A 203 -20.41 -18.57 11.46
CA HIS A 203 -20.87 -18.67 12.85
C HIS A 203 -21.63 -19.99 13.05
N LYS A 204 -21.20 -20.77 14.05
CA LYS A 204 -21.94 -21.96 14.50
C LYS A 204 -23.21 -21.48 15.23
N GLY A 205 -24.39 -21.85 14.74
CA GLY A 205 -25.68 -21.56 15.38
C GLY A 205 -26.55 -20.48 14.70
N ILE A 206 -26.15 -19.94 13.55
CA ILE A 206 -26.96 -19.02 12.73
C ILE A 206 -27.75 -19.83 11.69
N SER A 207 -28.98 -19.39 11.34
CA SER A 207 -29.77 -20.05 10.29
C SER A 207 -29.08 -19.96 8.93
N ALA A 208 -29.40 -20.89 8.02
CA ALA A 208 -28.81 -20.86 6.68
C ALA A 208 -29.20 -19.60 5.90
N GLU A 209 -30.41 -19.06 6.10
CA GLU A 209 -30.86 -17.82 5.48
C GLU A 209 -30.08 -16.61 6.02
N GLU A 210 -29.91 -16.52 7.33
CA GLU A 210 -29.16 -15.44 7.97
C GLU A 210 -27.68 -15.47 7.61
N LEU A 211 -27.08 -16.66 7.50
CA LEU A 211 -25.69 -16.82 7.06
C LEU A 211 -25.51 -16.41 5.59
N THR A 212 -26.51 -16.68 4.75
CA THR A 212 -26.52 -16.21 3.35
C THR A 212 -26.63 -14.69 3.30
N ALA A 213 -27.56 -14.10 4.05
CA ALA A 213 -27.77 -12.66 4.09
C ALA A 213 -26.52 -11.89 4.54
N ILE A 214 -25.82 -12.36 5.59
CA ILE A 214 -24.58 -11.74 6.09
C ILE A 214 -23.42 -11.88 5.10
N ASN A 215 -23.42 -12.92 4.26
CA ASN A 215 -22.37 -13.10 3.25
C ASN A 215 -22.66 -12.38 1.93
N LEU A 216 -23.93 -12.03 1.65
CA LEU A 216 -24.33 -11.17 0.53
C LEU A 216 -24.13 -9.68 0.82
N ASP A 217 -24.41 -9.24 2.05
CA ASP A 217 -24.16 -7.86 2.48
C ASP A 217 -23.25 -7.83 3.71
N LYS A 218 -22.01 -7.34 3.52
CA LYS A 218 -21.01 -7.25 4.59
C LYS A 218 -21.19 -6.03 5.50
N THR A 219 -22.25 -5.23 5.34
CA THR A 219 -22.54 -4.06 6.17
C THR A 219 -22.51 -4.39 7.67
N LYS A 220 -23.13 -5.49 8.11
CA LYS A 220 -23.11 -5.90 9.52
C LYS A 220 -21.71 -6.29 10.02
N LEU A 221 -20.88 -6.87 9.14
CA LEU A 221 -19.50 -7.21 9.47
C LEU A 221 -18.65 -5.94 9.63
N LEU A 222 -18.82 -4.98 8.72
CA LEU A 222 -18.16 -3.67 8.79
C LEU A 222 -18.50 -2.96 10.11
N GLU A 223 -19.78 -2.88 10.49
CA GLU A 223 -20.18 -2.25 11.75
C GLU A 223 -19.57 -2.96 12.97
N LYS A 224 -19.50 -4.29 12.95
CA LYS A 224 -18.88 -5.06 14.05
C LYS A 224 -17.38 -4.75 14.18
N ILE A 225 -16.66 -4.70 13.07
CA ILE A 225 -15.22 -4.38 13.04
C ILE A 225 -15.01 -2.94 13.53
N LEU A 226 -15.78 -1.98 13.02
CA LEU A 226 -15.71 -0.58 13.42
C LEU A 226 -15.90 -0.40 14.94
N ILE A 227 -16.92 -1.03 15.52
CA ILE A 227 -17.20 -0.91 16.94
C ILE A 227 -16.12 -1.61 17.79
N LYS A 228 -15.73 -2.83 17.40
CA LYS A 228 -14.84 -3.67 18.21
C LYS A 228 -13.39 -3.21 18.16
N ASP A 229 -12.88 -2.92 16.97
CA ASP A 229 -11.45 -2.74 16.74
C ASP A 229 -11.07 -1.25 16.53
N TYR A 230 -12.03 -0.39 16.14
CA TYR A 230 -11.79 1.05 15.90
C TYR A 230 -12.58 1.99 16.81
N GLY A 231 -13.33 1.47 17.80
CA GLY A 231 -14.14 2.28 18.71
C GLY A 231 -15.23 3.13 18.03
N GLY A 232 -15.59 2.80 16.79
CA GLY A 232 -16.53 3.56 15.96
C GLY A 232 -15.90 4.68 15.13
N GLU A 233 -14.58 4.87 15.19
CA GLU A 233 -13.88 5.89 14.41
C GLU A 233 -13.61 5.44 12.97
N GLU A 234 -14.37 6.00 12.04
CA GLU A 234 -14.28 5.70 10.60
C GLU A 234 -12.91 6.06 10.01
N ASP A 235 -12.30 7.15 10.47
CA ASP A 235 -11.02 7.65 9.95
C ASP A 235 -9.85 6.73 10.32
N SER A 236 -9.91 6.08 11.48
CA SER A 236 -8.90 5.11 11.93
C SER A 236 -8.89 3.85 11.04
N LEU A 237 -10.05 3.39 10.57
CA LEU A 237 -10.16 2.30 9.59
C LEU A 237 -9.52 2.70 8.24
N LEU A 238 -9.80 3.92 7.77
CA LEU A 238 -9.18 4.44 6.53
C LEU A 238 -7.67 4.64 6.69
N GLY A 239 -7.21 4.98 7.88
CA GLY A 239 -5.79 5.05 8.22
C GLY A 239 -5.10 3.70 8.03
N GLU A 240 -5.66 2.60 8.54
CA GLU A 240 -5.09 1.26 8.35
C GLU A 240 -5.11 0.82 6.87
N LEU A 241 -6.17 1.17 6.14
CA LEU A 241 -6.22 0.96 4.68
C LEU A 241 -5.10 1.73 3.95
N GLN A 242 -4.76 2.94 4.38
CA GLN A 242 -3.67 3.73 3.80
C GLN A 242 -2.30 3.19 4.18
N VAL A 243 -2.09 2.82 5.46
CA VAL A 243 -0.84 2.20 5.91
C VAL A 243 -0.57 0.91 5.14
N SER A 244 -1.57 0.04 5.02
CA SER A 244 -1.43 -1.21 4.26
C SER A 244 -1.14 -0.96 2.77
N PHE A 245 -1.73 0.05 2.15
CA PHE A 245 -1.37 0.43 0.78
C PHE A 245 0.08 0.92 0.66
N VAL A 246 0.52 1.80 1.56
CA VAL A 246 1.90 2.35 1.54
C VAL A 246 2.94 1.26 1.79
N ALA A 247 2.72 0.43 2.82
CA ALA A 247 3.59 -0.70 3.14
C ALA A 247 3.65 -1.73 2.01
N PHE A 248 2.54 -1.94 1.30
CA PHE A 248 2.50 -2.77 0.10
C PHE A 248 3.27 -2.12 -1.07
N MET A 249 2.94 -0.89 -1.44
CA MET A 249 3.43 -0.26 -2.67
C MET A 249 4.90 0.15 -2.59
N MET A 250 5.29 0.75 -1.46
CA MET A 250 6.66 1.22 -1.23
C MET A 250 7.49 0.17 -0.51
N GLY A 251 6.93 -0.48 0.52
CA GLY A 251 7.62 -1.48 1.34
C GLY A 251 7.61 -2.91 0.79
N GLN A 252 6.87 -3.16 -0.29
CA GLN A 252 6.73 -4.48 -0.93
C GLN A 252 6.27 -5.60 0.03
N SER A 253 5.53 -5.25 1.08
CA SER A 253 5.00 -6.19 2.06
C SER A 253 3.81 -6.99 1.50
N LEU A 254 3.88 -8.33 1.62
CA LEU A 254 2.81 -9.24 1.22
C LEU A 254 1.67 -9.22 2.24
N GLU A 255 1.99 -9.12 3.53
CA GLU A 255 0.98 -8.98 4.58
C GLU A 255 0.16 -7.71 4.40
N ALA A 256 0.83 -6.61 4.07
CA ALA A 256 0.19 -5.34 3.75
C ALA A 256 -0.74 -5.44 2.54
N PHE A 257 -0.31 -6.13 1.47
CA PHE A 257 -1.16 -6.38 0.31
C PHE A 257 -2.43 -7.16 0.67
N LYS A 258 -2.28 -8.26 1.42
CA LYS A 258 -3.42 -9.09 1.86
C LYS A 258 -4.40 -8.27 2.70
N GLN A 259 -3.89 -7.41 3.57
CA GLN A 259 -4.73 -6.55 4.40
C GLN A 259 -5.47 -5.50 3.55
N TRP A 260 -4.74 -4.76 2.71
CA TRP A 260 -5.33 -3.78 1.81
C TRP A 260 -6.44 -4.40 0.96
N LYS A 261 -6.17 -5.57 0.36
CA LYS A 261 -7.14 -6.34 -0.41
C LYS A 261 -8.36 -6.76 0.41
N SER A 262 -8.17 -7.16 1.66
CA SER A 262 -9.26 -7.56 2.55
C SER A 262 -10.19 -6.38 2.88
N PHE A 263 -9.65 -5.18 3.11
CA PHE A 263 -10.45 -3.97 3.27
C PHE A 263 -11.21 -3.59 2.00
N VAL A 264 -10.54 -3.63 0.84
CA VAL A 264 -11.16 -3.32 -0.45
C VAL A 264 -12.34 -4.27 -0.70
N ILE A 265 -12.14 -5.57 -0.51
CA ILE A 265 -13.22 -6.57 -0.63
C ILE A 265 -14.35 -6.28 0.36
N LEU A 266 -14.03 -6.04 1.63
CA LEU A 266 -15.03 -5.77 2.67
C LEU A 266 -15.91 -4.57 2.31
N LEU A 267 -15.29 -3.45 1.95
CA LEU A 267 -15.99 -2.20 1.66
C LEU A 267 -16.83 -2.30 0.39
N PHE A 268 -16.27 -2.82 -0.71
CA PHE A 268 -17.05 -3.00 -1.94
C PHE A 268 -18.16 -4.06 -1.82
N SER A 269 -18.08 -4.98 -0.86
CA SER A 269 -19.13 -5.98 -0.59
C SER A 269 -20.24 -5.48 0.37
N CYS A 270 -20.25 -4.19 0.73
CA CYS A 270 -21.33 -3.61 1.53
C CYS A 270 -22.41 -3.00 0.62
N ILE A 271 -23.67 -3.38 0.84
CA ILE A 271 -24.81 -2.91 0.05
C ILE A 271 -25.56 -1.77 0.76
N GLU A 272 -25.89 -1.94 2.04
CA GLU A 272 -26.63 -0.92 2.78
C GLU A 272 -25.75 0.23 3.31
N ALA A 273 -24.51 -0.06 3.69
CA ALA A 273 -23.62 0.92 4.30
C ALA A 273 -23.35 2.18 3.44
N PRO A 274 -23.08 2.08 2.13
CA PRO A 274 -22.84 3.25 1.27
C PRO A 274 -24.04 4.19 1.17
N LEU A 275 -25.26 3.64 1.18
CA LEU A 275 -26.48 4.40 0.87
C LEU A 275 -27.28 4.82 2.11
N LYS A 276 -27.12 4.13 3.25
CA LYS A 276 -27.96 4.33 4.44
C LYS A 276 -27.15 4.70 5.69
N THR A 277 -26.25 3.84 6.14
CA THR A 277 -25.67 3.95 7.49
C THR A 277 -24.36 4.72 7.54
N ARG A 278 -23.54 4.64 6.49
CA ARG A 278 -22.12 5.08 6.49
C ARG A 278 -21.71 5.79 5.20
N THR A 279 -22.60 6.57 4.59
CA THR A 279 -22.33 7.28 3.33
C THR A 279 -21.08 8.16 3.35
N ARG A 280 -20.77 8.78 4.50
CA ARG A 280 -19.55 9.59 4.67
C ARG A 280 -18.27 8.76 4.60
N LEU A 281 -18.21 7.62 5.30
CA LEU A 281 -17.10 6.67 5.20
C LEU A 281 -16.88 6.24 3.75
N PHE A 282 -17.95 5.88 3.03
CA PHE A 282 -17.84 5.45 1.65
C PHE A 282 -17.36 6.56 0.70
N SER A 283 -17.83 7.80 0.90
CA SER A 283 -17.33 8.95 0.14
C SER A 283 -15.83 9.15 0.32
N LYS A 284 -15.36 9.05 1.57
CA LYS A 284 -13.93 9.14 1.92
C LYS A 284 -13.15 7.96 1.35
N PHE A 285 -13.67 6.74 1.47
CA PHE A 285 -13.06 5.52 0.94
C PHE A 285 -12.85 5.58 -0.57
N ILE A 286 -13.89 5.89 -1.35
CA ILE A 286 -13.79 5.93 -2.82
C ILE A 286 -12.77 6.99 -3.26
N LYS A 287 -12.71 8.13 -2.56
CA LYS A 287 -11.67 9.14 -2.78
C LYS A 287 -10.26 8.62 -2.49
N VAL A 288 -10.04 7.96 -1.35
CA VAL A 288 -8.74 7.35 -1.00
C VAL A 288 -8.35 6.32 -2.05
N PHE A 289 -9.26 5.41 -2.37
CA PHE A 289 -9.04 4.33 -3.33
C PHE A 289 -8.74 4.87 -4.73
N PHE A 290 -9.44 5.91 -5.17
CA PHE A 290 -9.14 6.61 -6.42
C PHE A 290 -7.70 7.13 -6.45
N HIS A 291 -7.23 7.81 -5.40
CA HIS A 291 -5.87 8.35 -5.34
C HIS A 291 -4.82 7.24 -5.28
N GLN A 292 -5.09 6.16 -4.54
CA GLN A 292 -4.23 4.97 -4.50
C GLN A 292 -4.06 4.34 -5.88
N LEU A 293 -5.17 4.05 -6.58
CA LEU A 293 -5.12 3.48 -7.93
C LEU A 293 -4.47 4.42 -8.95
N ASN A 294 -4.82 5.71 -8.90
CA ASN A 294 -4.22 6.70 -9.80
C ASN A 294 -2.70 6.77 -9.62
N HIS A 295 -2.19 6.75 -8.38
CA HIS A 295 -0.76 6.67 -8.12
C HIS A 295 -0.15 5.38 -8.67
N GLY A 296 -0.81 4.23 -8.44
CA GLY A 296 -0.38 2.94 -9.00
C GLY A 296 -0.27 2.95 -10.53
N PHE A 297 -1.23 3.55 -11.23
CA PHE A 297 -1.24 3.61 -12.70
C PHE A 297 -0.28 4.64 -13.30
N GLN A 298 -0.10 5.80 -12.66
CA GLN A 298 0.77 6.86 -13.19
C GLN A 298 2.25 6.48 -13.19
N ARG A 299 2.69 5.69 -12.20
CA ARG A 299 4.07 5.21 -12.12
C ARG A 299 4.44 4.33 -13.32
N ASN A 300 3.48 3.57 -13.87
CA ASN A 300 3.69 2.74 -15.06
C ASN A 300 3.91 3.58 -16.33
N LYS A 301 3.21 4.71 -16.48
CA LYS A 301 3.36 5.61 -17.64
C LYS A 301 4.69 6.35 -17.68
N ASN A 302 5.27 6.67 -16.53
CA ASN A 302 6.58 7.34 -16.48
C ASN A 302 7.75 6.37 -16.76
N HIS A 303 7.57 5.06 -16.53
CA HIS A 303 8.56 4.04 -16.85
C HIS A 303 8.67 3.72 -18.35
N SER A 304 7.70 4.10 -19.20
CA SER A 304 7.79 3.87 -20.65
C SER A 304 8.73 4.83 -21.38
N ASN A 305 9.19 5.90 -20.72
CA ASN A 305 9.97 6.98 -21.35
C ASN A 305 11.41 7.11 -20.84
N SER A 306 11.86 6.32 -19.86
CA SER A 306 13.26 6.32 -19.40
C SER A 306 14.05 5.17 -20.03
N THR A 307 14.91 5.48 -21.01
CA THR A 307 15.87 4.54 -21.64
C THR A 307 17.08 4.25 -20.76
N GLY A 308 16.87 4.11 -19.45
CA GLY A 308 17.88 3.71 -18.48
C GLY A 308 17.51 2.35 -17.92
N LYS A 309 18.50 1.50 -17.68
CA LYS A 309 18.36 0.20 -16.99
C LYS A 309 18.04 0.42 -15.50
N GLU A 310 17.04 1.25 -15.20
CA GLU A 310 16.47 1.45 -13.87
C GLU A 310 15.64 0.21 -13.54
N ILE A 311 16.31 -0.72 -12.89
CA ILE A 311 15.85 -1.80 -12.03
C ILE A 311 14.33 -1.93 -11.97
N SER A 312 13.80 -3.07 -12.44
CA SER A 312 12.37 -3.45 -12.37
C SER A 312 11.94 -3.79 -10.92
N LEU A 313 12.28 -2.94 -9.96
CA LEU A 313 11.86 -3.01 -8.56
C LEU A 313 10.44 -2.50 -8.36
N PHE A 314 9.80 -1.99 -9.41
CA PHE A 314 8.48 -1.38 -9.34
C PHE A 314 7.47 -2.04 -10.26
N LEU A 315 6.28 -2.11 -9.69
CA LEU A 315 5.10 -2.88 -10.02
C LEU A 315 4.68 -2.67 -11.47
N ASP A 316 4.66 -3.75 -12.26
CA ASP A 316 4.33 -3.72 -13.69
C ASP A 316 2.80 -3.63 -13.94
N GLU A 317 2.36 -3.21 -15.13
CA GLU A 317 0.95 -3.20 -15.59
C GLU A 317 0.27 -4.57 -15.43
N ALA A 318 1.06 -5.65 -15.35
CA ALA A 318 0.63 -7.01 -15.02
C ALA A 318 -0.06 -7.15 -13.64
N TRP A 319 0.11 -6.19 -12.73
CA TRP A 319 -0.36 -6.26 -11.34
C TRP A 319 -1.86 -5.95 -11.22
N PHE A 320 -2.36 -5.00 -12.01
CA PHE A 320 -3.78 -4.61 -12.02
C PHE A 320 -4.57 -5.22 -13.18
N SER A 321 -3.91 -5.64 -14.26
CA SER A 321 -4.56 -6.09 -15.49
C SER A 321 -5.22 -7.48 -15.42
N LYS A 322 -5.02 -8.26 -14.34
CA LYS A 322 -5.55 -9.64 -14.25
C LYS A 322 -6.26 -10.01 -12.96
N GLU A 323 -6.60 -9.04 -12.12
CA GLU A 323 -7.49 -9.31 -10.98
C GLU A 323 -8.95 -9.14 -11.37
N ILE A 324 -9.51 -10.25 -11.85
CA ILE A 324 -10.95 -10.52 -11.98
C ILE A 324 -11.74 -10.04 -10.75
N PHE A 325 -11.13 -10.01 -9.56
CA PHE A 325 -11.81 -9.60 -8.34
C PHE A 325 -12.15 -8.11 -8.33
N LEU A 326 -11.22 -7.21 -8.70
CA LEU A 326 -11.48 -5.76 -8.63
C LEU A 326 -12.52 -5.36 -9.67
N PHE A 327 -12.43 -5.93 -10.88
CA PHE A 327 -13.47 -5.75 -11.89
C PHE A 327 -14.84 -6.21 -11.39
N ARG A 328 -14.95 -7.40 -10.77
CA ARG A 328 -16.21 -7.90 -10.19
C ARG A 328 -16.75 -6.98 -9.10
N LEU A 329 -15.90 -6.58 -8.15
CA LEU A 329 -16.30 -5.66 -7.07
C LEU A 329 -16.83 -4.34 -7.62
N CYS A 330 -16.15 -3.75 -8.61
CA CYS A 330 -16.60 -2.52 -9.25
C CYS A 330 -17.87 -2.72 -10.10
N LYS A 331 -17.99 -3.86 -10.81
CA LYS A 331 -19.19 -4.20 -11.59
C LYS A 331 -20.43 -4.31 -10.71
N ASP A 332 -20.30 -4.85 -9.50
CA ASP A 332 -21.43 -4.96 -8.56
C ASP A 332 -21.71 -3.62 -7.84
N PHE A 333 -20.65 -2.86 -7.50
CA PHE A 333 -20.78 -1.63 -6.72
C PHE A 333 -21.21 -0.40 -7.53
N PHE A 334 -20.80 -0.29 -8.80
CA PHE A 334 -21.15 0.89 -9.61
C PHE A 334 -22.66 1.02 -9.84
N PRO A 335 -23.41 -0.01 -10.28
CA PRO A 335 -24.87 0.09 -10.41
C PRO A 335 -25.54 0.45 -9.08
N LEU A 336 -25.08 -0.14 -7.97
CA LEU A 336 -25.60 0.15 -6.63
C LEU A 336 -25.60 1.65 -6.30
N VAL A 337 -24.53 2.37 -6.65
CA VAL A 337 -24.40 3.80 -6.37
C VAL A 337 -24.90 4.68 -7.51
N LEU A 338 -24.74 4.27 -8.77
CA LEU A 338 -25.09 5.10 -9.92
C LEU A 338 -26.59 5.08 -10.24
N ASP A 339 -27.25 3.95 -9.99
CA ASP A 339 -28.68 3.76 -10.33
C ASP A 339 -29.61 4.01 -9.13
N SER A 340 -29.05 4.23 -7.94
CA SER A 340 -29.84 4.57 -6.76
C SER A 340 -30.50 5.95 -6.92
N SER A 341 -31.77 6.02 -6.53
CA SER A 341 -32.58 7.25 -6.65
C SER A 341 -32.17 8.37 -5.70
N VAL A 342 -31.55 8.02 -4.57
CA VAL A 342 -31.08 8.97 -3.55
C VAL A 342 -29.66 8.58 -3.13
N VAL A 343 -28.70 9.45 -3.45
CA VAL A 343 -27.27 9.23 -3.19
C VAL A 343 -26.64 10.57 -2.81
N ASP A 344 -25.68 10.52 -1.88
CA ASP A 344 -24.88 11.68 -1.55
C ASP A 344 -24.04 12.17 -2.75
N GLY A 345 -23.98 13.48 -2.92
CA GLY A 345 -23.34 14.10 -4.09
C GLY A 345 -21.84 13.82 -4.18
N ASP A 346 -21.13 13.76 -3.05
CA ASP A 346 -19.70 13.47 -3.03
C ASP A 346 -19.43 12.01 -3.36
N LEU A 347 -20.22 11.09 -2.79
CA LEU A 347 -20.14 9.66 -3.12
C LEU A 347 -20.35 9.43 -4.61
N LEU A 348 -21.40 10.03 -5.18
CA LEU A 348 -21.72 9.93 -6.60
C LEU A 348 -20.60 10.49 -7.48
N TYR A 349 -20.07 11.67 -7.13
CA TYR A 349 -18.99 12.32 -7.86
C TYR A 349 -17.71 11.48 -7.90
N TRP A 350 -17.25 11.00 -6.74
CA TRP A 350 -16.03 10.20 -6.65
C TRP A 350 -16.18 8.82 -7.30
N THR A 351 -17.38 8.23 -7.24
CA THR A 351 -17.68 6.96 -7.90
C THR A 351 -17.59 7.08 -9.42
N ARG A 352 -18.16 8.16 -10.00
CA ARG A 352 -18.02 8.46 -11.43
C ARG A 352 -16.56 8.67 -11.83
N LYS A 353 -15.79 9.40 -11.03
CA LYS A 353 -14.34 9.59 -11.27
C LYS A 353 -13.57 8.28 -11.24
N LEU A 354 -13.87 7.41 -10.28
CA LEU A 354 -13.26 6.08 -10.18
C LEU A 354 -13.59 5.22 -11.40
N LYS A 355 -14.85 5.18 -11.83
CA LYS A 355 -15.28 4.48 -13.05
C LYS A 355 -14.47 4.94 -14.26
N VAL A 356 -14.42 6.26 -14.52
CA VAL A 356 -13.65 6.83 -15.65
C VAL A 356 -12.16 6.52 -15.56
N LEU A 357 -11.56 6.55 -14.37
CA LEU A 357 -10.15 6.20 -14.18
C LEU A 357 -9.87 4.75 -14.59
N LEU A 358 -10.72 3.81 -14.14
CA LEU A 358 -10.57 2.40 -14.44
C LEU A 358 -10.79 2.10 -15.94
N GLU A 359 -11.81 2.70 -16.54
CA GLU A 359 -12.07 2.60 -17.99
C GLU A 359 -10.89 3.14 -18.80
N THR A 360 -10.33 4.29 -18.41
CA THR A 360 -9.22 4.93 -19.14
C THR A 360 -7.88 4.23 -18.93
N ALA A 361 -7.61 3.74 -17.72
CA ALA A 361 -6.33 3.14 -17.37
C ALA A 361 -6.23 1.66 -17.77
N LEU A 362 -7.34 0.91 -17.66
CA LEU A 362 -7.36 -0.54 -17.87
C LEU A 362 -8.20 -0.98 -19.08
N GLY A 363 -8.92 -0.05 -19.72
CA GLY A 363 -9.80 -0.39 -20.84
C GLY A 363 -11.00 -1.24 -20.42
N TRP A 364 -11.38 -1.22 -19.15
CA TRP A 364 -12.53 -1.99 -18.65
C TRP A 364 -13.83 -1.38 -19.17
N ASP A 365 -14.78 -2.24 -19.52
CA ASP A 365 -16.14 -1.82 -19.85
C ASP A 365 -17.09 -2.24 -18.71
N PHE A 366 -17.78 -1.25 -18.17
CA PHE A 366 -18.80 -1.42 -17.13
C PHE A 366 -20.19 -1.05 -17.65
N ALA A 367 -20.39 -1.01 -18.96
CA ALA A 367 -21.72 -1.00 -19.54
C ALA A 367 -22.41 -2.34 -19.24
N ASP A 368 -23.69 -2.28 -18.90
CA ASP A 368 -24.55 -3.45 -18.84
C ASP A 368 -24.83 -3.90 -20.28
N ASP A 369 -24.02 -4.83 -20.78
CA ASP A 369 -24.52 -5.71 -21.83
C ASP A 369 -25.60 -6.57 -21.17
N GLU A 370 -26.88 -6.23 -21.40
CA GLU A 370 -28.05 -7.05 -21.04
C GLU A 370 -28.07 -8.44 -21.73
N ASP A 371 -26.99 -8.86 -22.41
CA ASP A 371 -26.93 -10.05 -23.27
C ASP A 371 -25.83 -11.09 -22.91
N ASP A 372 -25.31 -11.11 -21.68
CA ASP A 372 -24.45 -12.21 -21.22
C ASP A 372 -25.25 -13.31 -20.48
N GLU A 373 -25.86 -14.22 -21.26
CA GLU A 373 -26.28 -15.54 -20.76
C GLU A 373 -25.08 -16.30 -20.16
N PRO A 374 -25.20 -16.92 -18.96
CA PRO A 374 -24.03 -17.39 -18.25
C PRO A 374 -23.74 -18.88 -18.50
N TYR A 375 -23.30 -19.31 -19.69
CA TYR A 375 -22.61 -20.62 -19.80
C TYR A 375 -21.60 -20.70 -20.96
N PRO A 376 -20.34 -21.14 -20.72
CA PRO A 376 -19.46 -21.55 -21.81
C PRO A 376 -19.97 -22.88 -22.40
N LYS A 377 -20.38 -22.85 -23.68
CA LYS A 377 -20.61 -24.06 -24.48
C LYS A 377 -19.29 -24.83 -24.60
N TYR A 378 -19.06 -25.76 -23.69
CA TYR A 378 -18.07 -26.81 -23.91
C TYR A 378 -18.43 -27.55 -25.19
N CYS A 379 -17.48 -27.55 -26.12
CA CYS A 379 -17.51 -28.27 -27.38
C CYS A 379 -17.69 -29.77 -27.13
N THR A 380 -18.93 -30.27 -27.14
CA THR A 380 -19.22 -31.69 -27.22
C THR A 380 -18.85 -32.17 -28.62
N LYS A 381 -17.69 -32.82 -28.74
CA LYS A 381 -17.42 -33.71 -29.87
C LYS A 381 -18.47 -34.82 -29.85
N VAL A 382 -19.50 -34.68 -30.68
CA VAL A 382 -20.45 -35.75 -30.98
C VAL A 382 -19.68 -36.83 -31.73
N ALA A 383 -19.43 -37.95 -31.08
CA ALA A 383 -19.02 -39.18 -31.73
C ALA A 383 -20.17 -39.62 -32.66
N LYS A 384 -19.92 -39.56 -33.98
CA LYS A 384 -20.81 -40.17 -34.96
C LYS A 384 -20.72 -41.69 -34.80
N VAL A 385 -21.69 -42.29 -34.11
CA VAL A 385 -21.99 -43.71 -34.25
C VAL A 385 -22.77 -43.89 -35.54
N LYS A 386 -22.11 -44.49 -36.53
CA LYS A 386 -22.69 -44.89 -37.81
C LYS A 386 -23.54 -46.14 -37.54
N VAL A 387 -24.87 -46.01 -37.53
CA VAL A 387 -25.78 -47.16 -37.62
C VAL A 387 -25.94 -47.47 -39.11
N GLU A 388 -25.26 -48.51 -39.57
CA GLU A 388 -25.57 -49.16 -40.85
C GLU A 388 -26.73 -50.13 -40.60
N LEU A 389 -27.89 -49.80 -41.16
CA LEU A 389 -28.96 -50.73 -41.47
C LEU A 389 -29.01 -50.81 -42.99
N ASP A 390 -28.69 -51.99 -43.54
CA ASP A 390 -29.36 -52.53 -44.72
C ASP A 390 -28.86 -53.95 -45.06
N LYS A 391 -29.74 -54.92 -44.73
CA LYS A 391 -30.15 -56.13 -45.47
C LYS A 391 -30.16 -57.43 -44.67
#